data_AF-A0A9E6P1Y7-F1
#
_entry.id   AF-A0A9E6P1Y7-F1
#
_cell.length_a   1.000
_cell.length_b   1.000
_cell.length_c   1.000
_cell.angle_alpha   90.00
_cell.angle_beta   90.00
_cell.angle_gamma   90.00
#
_symmetry.space_group_name_H-M   'P 1'
#
loop_
_entity.id
_entity.type
_entity.pdbx_description
1 polymer ?
#
loop_
_entity_poly.entity_id
_entity_poly.type
_entity_poly.pdbx_seq_one_letter_code
_entity_poly.pdbx_strand_id
1 'polypeptide(L)' 'MNRQKKLQQLFKEKAKKANAKLAPKKPKYICKADRLKLEAEAAVQATANNTDS' A
#
# COMPACT_ATOMS: atom_id res chain seq x y z
N MET A 1 -16.85 30.29 -0.95
CA MET A 1 -17.49 29.16 -0.27
C MET A 1 -18.96 29.14 -0.64
N ASN A 2 -19.33 28.33 -1.63
CA ASN A 2 -20.71 28.11 -2.06
C ASN A 2 -21.01 26.62 -1.90
N ARG A 3 -22.23 26.25 -1.51
CA ARG A 3 -22.63 24.85 -1.22
C ARG A 3 -22.22 23.90 -2.34
N GLN A 4 -22.39 24.33 -3.60
CA GLN A 4 -22.02 23.56 -4.79
C GLN A 4 -20.51 23.25 -4.85
N LYS A 5 -19.64 24.24 -4.59
CA LYS A 5 -18.18 24.02 -4.55
C LYS A 5 -17.77 23.07 -3.42
N LYS A 6 -18.40 23.19 -2.24
CA LYS A 6 -18.14 22.32 -1.10
C LYS A 6 -18.53 20.86 -1.38
N LEU A 7 -19.70 20.65 -2.00
CA LEU A 7 -20.14 19.31 -2.43
C LEU A 7 -19.19 18.71 -3.47
N GLN A 8 -18.77 19.49 -4.47
CA GLN A 8 -17.83 19.02 -5.48
C GLN A 8 -16.47 18.65 -4.89
N GLN A 9 -15.95 19.42 -3.92
CA GLN A 9 -14.73 19.06 -3.20
C GLN A 9 -14.88 17.74 -2.45
N LEU A 10 -15.97 17.59 -1.69
CA LEU A 10 -16.25 16.36 -0.92
C LEU A 10 -16.34 15.12 -1.82
N PHE A 11 -17.03 15.22 -2.96
CA PHE A 11 -17.15 14.11 -3.90
C PHE A 11 -15.82 13.77 -4.57
N LYS A 12 -15.01 14.77 -4.95
CA LYS A 12 -13.67 14.53 -5.51
C LYS A 12 -12.76 13.82 -4.52
N GLU A 13 -12.77 14.22 -3.25
CA GLU A 13 -11.97 13.57 -2.21
C GLU A 13 -12.39 12.11 -1.98
N LYS A 14 -13.70 11.85 -1.89
CA LYS A 14 -14.23 10.48 -1.73
C LYS A 14 -13.88 9.61 -2.94
N ALA A 15 -14.02 10.11 -4.16
CA ALA A 15 -13.65 9.40 -5.38
C ALA A 15 -12.15 9.07 -5.43
N LYS A 16 -11.28 10.03 -5.07
CA LYS A 16 -9.83 9.80 -4.98
C LYS A 16 -9.49 8.71 -3.97
N LYS A 17 -10.12 8.72 -2.78
CA LYS A 17 -9.91 7.69 -1.75
C LYS A 17 -10.38 6.31 -2.20
N ALA A 18 -11.53 6.23 -2.88
CA ALA A 18 -12.04 4.96 -3.42
C ALA A 18 -11.11 4.41 -4.52
N ASN A 19 -10.69 5.26 -5.47
CA ASN A 19 -9.78 4.88 -6.54
C ASN A 19 -8.40 4.45 -6.01
N ALA A 20 -7.86 5.11 -4.99
CA ALA A 20 -6.58 4.71 -4.38
C ALA A 20 -6.65 3.34 -3.68
N LYS A 21 -7.83 2.95 -3.20
CA LYS A 21 -8.06 1.62 -2.58
C LYS A 21 -8.27 0.53 -3.63
N LEU A 22 -9.03 0.85 -4.69
CA LEU A 22 -9.32 -0.09 -5.77
C LEU A 22 -8.14 -0.26 -6.74
N ALA A 23 -7.27 0.74 -6.84
CA ALA A 23 -6.13 0.70 -7.75
C ALA A 23 -5.15 -0.42 -7.35
N PRO A 24 -4.84 -1.35 -8.28
CA PRO A 24 -3.81 -2.34 -8.04
C PRO A 24 -2.46 -1.64 -7.89
N LYS A 25 -1.85 -1.76 -6.71
CA LYS A 25 -0.47 -1.29 -6.50
C LYS A 25 0.46 -2.21 -7.25
N LYS A 26 1.18 -1.67 -8.24
CA LYS A 26 2.26 -2.39 -8.90
C LYS A 26 3.29 -2.82 -7.84
N PRO A 27 3.85 -4.04 -7.93
CA PRO A 27 4.92 -4.45 -7.04
C PRO A 27 6.04 -3.42 -7.15
N LYS A 28 6.54 -2.98 -5.99
CA LYS A 28 7.61 -1.98 -5.93
C LYS A 28 8.81 -2.54 -6.69
N TYR A 29 9.34 -1.77 -7.64
CA TYR A 29 10.55 -2.18 -8.34
C TYR A 29 11.71 -2.11 -7.37
N ILE A 30 12.33 -3.27 -7.14
CA ILE A 30 13.42 -3.45 -6.19
C ILE A 30 14.62 -3.92 -7.01
N CYS A 31 15.78 -3.26 -6.85
CA CYS A 31 16.99 -3.65 -7.58
C CYS A 31 17.50 -5.02 -7.09
N LYS A 32 18.39 -5.67 -7.85
CA LYS A 32 18.88 -7.02 -7.52
C LYS A 32 19.45 -7.11 -6.10
N ALA A 33 20.18 -6.08 -5.65
CA ALA A 33 20.76 -6.03 -4.31
C ALA A 33 19.70 -5.93 -3.21
N ASP A 34 18.66 -5.11 -3.42
CA ASP A 34 17.60 -4.91 -2.44
C ASP A 34 16.65 -6.11 -2.36
N ARG A 35 16.50 -6.89 -3.44
CA ARG A 35 15.72 -8.13 -3.41
C ARG A 35 16.38 -9.19 -2.53
N LEU A 36 17.70 -9.34 -2.61
CA LEU A 36 18.46 -10.27 -1.77
C LEU A 36 18.35 -9.91 -0.28
N LYS A 37 18.37 -8.61 0.05
CA LYS A 37 18.19 -8.13 1.43
C LYS A 37 16.77 -8.44 1.93
N LEU A 38 15.76 -8.20 1.11
CA LEU A 38 14.36 -8.43 1.48
C LEU A 38 14.05 -9.93 1.61
N GLU A 39 14.65 -10.79 0.77
CA GLU A 39 14.55 -12.26 0.90
C GLU A 39 15.25 -12.76 2.18
N ALA A 40 16.42 -12.23 2.52
CA ALA A 40 17.12 -12.56 3.76
C ALA A 40 16.32 -12.11 5.00
N GLU A 41 15.75 -10.91 4.99
CA GLU A 41 14.89 -10.40 6.07
C GLU A 41 13.57 -11.19 6.17
N ALA A 42 12.95 -11.55 5.05
CA ALA A 42 11.73 -12.35 5.02
C ALA A 42 11.96 -13.79 5.53
N ALA A 43 13.12 -14.39 5.21
CA ALA A 43 13.49 -15.72 5.71
C ALA A 43 13.65 -15.73 7.24
N VAL A 44 14.24 -14.67 7.82
CA VAL A 44 14.41 -14.53 9.28
C VAL A 44 13.07 -14.29 9.98
N GLN A 45 12.15 -13.54 9.36
CA GLN A 45 10.82 -13.30 9.94
C GLN A 45 9.90 -14.52 9.84
N ALA A 46 10.06 -15.37 8.81
CA ALA A 46 9.24 -16.57 8.64
C ALA A 46 9.58 -17.70 9.64
N THR A 47 10.83 -17.78 10.11
CA THR A 47 11.25 -18.77 11.11
C THR A 47 10.80 -18.42 12.52
N ALA A 48 10.65 -17.12 12.84
CA ALA A 48 10.19 -16.67 14.16
C ALA A 48 8.70 -16.97 14.43
N ASN A 49 7.85 -16.94 13.39
CA ASN A 49 6.40 -17.10 13.56
C ASN A 49 5.92 -18.57 13.70
N ASN A 50 6.78 -19.56 13.44
CA ASN A 50 6.42 -20.98 13.48
C ASN A 50 6.77 -21.70 14.79
N THR A 51 7.24 -20.98 15.82
CA THR A 51 7.74 -21.59 17.07
C THR A 51 6.78 -21.39 18.27
N ASP A 52 5.54 -20.97 18.04
CA ASP A 52 4.53 -20.79 19.10
C ASP A 52 3.28 -21.64 18.78
N SER A 53 3.37 -22.94 19.07
CA SER A 53 2.25 -23.90 19.17
C SER A 53 2.69 -25.14 19.94
#